data_AF-A0A0N1IBK2-F1
#
_entry.id   AF-A0A0N1IBK2-F1
#
_cell.length_a   1.000
_cell.length_b   1.000
_cell.length_c   1.000
_cell.angle_alpha   90.00
_cell.angle_beta   90.00
_cell.angle_gamma   90.00
#
_symmetry.space_group_name_H-M   'P 1'
#
loop_
_entity.id
_entity.type
_entity.pdbx_description
1 polymer ?
#
loop_
_entity_poly.entity_id
_entity_poly.type
_entity_poly.pdbx_seq_one_letter_code
_entity_poly.pdbx_strand_id
1 'polypeptide(L)'
;RPYADKIFDLSGGDQTEETDKPKCLWSLFYNVKDTSGAAGSAAAGVHVCSGPDAGLDFDRAVEQVSNSLNPNAPHTPHDLSSLQQETVNIFKKICPGEEFLPRAPDPEEIVFEDDVTHGPEFQREDEDADGDAKE
;
A
#
# COMPACT_ATOMS: atom_id res chain seq x y z
N ARG A 1 -25.22 -4.19 -18.91
CA ARG A 1 -24.77 -5.14 -17.87
C ARG A 1 -23.36 -4.73 -17.44
N PRO A 2 -23.10 -4.48 -16.15
CA PRO A 2 -21.77 -4.23 -15.60
C PRO A 2 -20.74 -5.22 -16.15
N TYR A 3 -19.47 -4.79 -16.25
CA TYR A 3 -18.41 -5.65 -16.79
C TYR A 3 -18.25 -6.95 -15.97
N ALA A 4 -18.42 -6.87 -14.65
CA ALA A 4 -18.41 -8.01 -13.75
C ALA A 4 -19.39 -9.12 -14.17
N ASP A 5 -20.64 -8.79 -14.55
CA ASP A 5 -21.64 -9.78 -15.02
C ASP A 5 -21.20 -10.57 -16.27
N LYS A 6 -20.27 -10.01 -17.05
CA LYS A 6 -19.78 -10.66 -18.26
C LYS A 6 -18.78 -11.77 -17.94
N ILE A 7 -18.01 -11.59 -16.86
CA ILE A 7 -16.86 -12.45 -16.52
C ILE A 7 -17.08 -13.31 -15.27
N PHE A 8 -18.04 -12.96 -14.41
CA PHE A 8 -18.40 -13.70 -13.21
C PHE A 8 -19.89 -14.05 -13.18
N ASP A 9 -20.21 -15.16 -12.51
CA ASP A 9 -21.55 -15.43 -12.03
C ASP A 9 -21.74 -14.74 -10.66
N LEU A 10 -22.58 -13.70 -10.63
CA LEU A 10 -22.90 -12.92 -9.43
C LEU A 10 -24.14 -13.45 -8.68
N SER A 11 -24.70 -14.60 -9.07
CA SER A 11 -25.85 -15.18 -8.36
C SER A 11 -25.45 -15.68 -6.97
N GLY A 12 -26.31 -15.57 -5.96
CA GLY A 12 -25.98 -15.88 -4.56
C GLY A 12 -25.99 -17.36 -4.16
N GLY A 13 -25.99 -18.30 -5.13
CA GLY A 13 -25.99 -19.75 -4.87
C GLY A 13 -24.63 -20.40 -5.11
N ASP A 14 -24.52 -21.72 -4.89
CA ASP A 14 -23.30 -22.46 -5.20
C ASP A 14 -22.98 -22.46 -6.71
N GLN A 15 -21.74 -22.86 -7.05
CA GLN A 15 -21.33 -23.06 -8.44
C GLN A 15 -22.19 -24.20 -9.03
N THR A 16 -22.95 -23.89 -10.09
CA THR A 16 -23.71 -24.89 -10.84
C THR A 16 -23.00 -25.22 -12.14
N GLU A 17 -23.16 -26.45 -12.63
CA GLU A 17 -22.66 -26.90 -13.96
C GLU A 17 -23.35 -26.18 -15.13
N GLU A 18 -24.33 -25.29 -14.87
CA GLU A 18 -25.08 -24.57 -15.89
C GLU A 18 -24.30 -23.39 -16.50
N THR A 19 -23.18 -22.99 -15.89
CA THR A 19 -22.41 -21.82 -16.31
C THR A 19 -20.91 -22.07 -16.21
N ASP A 20 -20.20 -21.85 -17.33
CA ASP A 20 -18.73 -21.85 -17.38
C ASP A 20 -18.08 -20.65 -16.66
N LYS A 21 -18.88 -19.70 -16.16
CA LYS A 21 -18.35 -18.53 -15.45
C LYS A 21 -17.96 -18.90 -14.02
N PRO A 22 -16.80 -18.43 -13.54
CA PRO A 22 -16.45 -18.58 -12.14
C PRO A 22 -17.43 -17.85 -11.22
N LYS A 23 -17.74 -18.44 -10.07
CA LYS A 23 -18.56 -17.83 -9.03
C LYS A 23 -17.88 -16.61 -8.40
N CYS A 24 -18.62 -15.51 -8.25
CA CYS A 24 -18.20 -14.40 -7.40
C CYS A 24 -18.59 -14.67 -5.94
N LEU A 25 -17.60 -14.86 -5.07
CA LEU A 25 -17.82 -15.03 -3.64
C LEU A 25 -18.03 -13.68 -2.92
N TRP A 26 -17.29 -12.66 -3.36
CA TRP A 26 -17.37 -11.32 -2.81
C TRP A 26 -16.95 -10.28 -3.85
N SER A 27 -17.59 -9.12 -3.82
CA SER A 27 -17.28 -7.98 -4.68
C SER A 27 -17.43 -6.66 -3.93
N LEU A 28 -16.48 -5.74 -4.10
CA LEU A 28 -16.55 -4.38 -3.59
C LEU A 28 -16.41 -3.39 -4.74
N PHE A 29 -17.36 -2.46 -4.80
CA PHE A 29 -17.34 -1.34 -5.72
C PHE A 29 -17.30 -0.06 -4.91
N TYR A 30 -16.32 0.79 -5.18
CA TYR A 30 -16.21 2.10 -4.55
C TYR A 30 -15.59 3.08 -5.54
N ASN A 31 -15.86 4.37 -5.33
CA ASN A 31 -15.28 5.43 -6.14
C ASN A 31 -14.09 6.02 -5.38
N VAL A 32 -12.95 6.10 -6.04
CA VAL A 32 -11.80 6.87 -5.58
C VAL A 32 -11.84 8.24 -6.23
N LYS A 33 -11.75 9.29 -5.42
CA LYS A 33 -11.59 10.64 -5.96
C LYS A 33 -10.20 10.74 -6.57
N ASP A 34 -10.15 11.08 -7.85
CA ASP A 34 -8.90 11.44 -8.49
C ASP A 34 -8.38 12.75 -7.86
N THR A 35 -7.22 12.66 -7.22
CA THR A 35 -6.51 13.78 -6.61
C THR A 35 -5.16 14.01 -7.27
N SER A 36 -4.87 13.33 -8.38
CA SER A 36 -3.61 13.40 -9.15
C SER A 36 -3.35 14.75 -9.82
N GLY A 37 -4.34 15.65 -9.77
CA GLY A 37 -4.19 17.05 -10.16
C GLY A 37 -3.06 17.74 -9.40
N ALA A 38 -2.39 18.70 -10.05
CA ALA A 38 -1.29 19.44 -9.45
C ALA A 38 -1.77 20.19 -8.19
N ALA A 39 -1.30 19.76 -7.01
CA ALA A 39 -1.54 20.43 -5.75
C ALA A 39 -0.32 21.28 -5.40
N GLY A 40 -0.51 22.59 -5.28
CA GLY A 40 0.54 23.50 -4.81
C GLY A 40 0.77 23.36 -3.31
N SER A 41 2.02 23.53 -2.87
CA SER A 41 2.33 23.67 -1.45
C SER A 41 1.61 24.89 -0.88
N ALA A 42 0.82 24.69 0.18
CA ALA A 42 0.01 25.75 0.80
C ALA A 42 0.85 26.74 1.63
N ALA A 43 2.01 26.30 2.13
CA ALA A 43 2.93 27.08 2.95
C ALA A 43 4.34 26.45 2.94
N ALA A 44 5.37 27.25 3.24
CA ALA A 44 6.74 26.75 3.35
C ALA A 44 6.84 25.61 4.40
N GLY A 45 7.47 24.50 4.02
CA GLY A 45 7.58 23.29 4.87
C GLY A 45 6.36 22.37 4.84
N VAL A 46 5.30 22.71 4.09
CA VAL A 46 4.13 21.84 3.89
C VAL A 46 4.17 21.22 2.50
N HIS A 47 4.34 19.91 2.43
CA HIS A 47 4.33 19.16 1.18
C HIS A 47 2.99 18.43 1.00
N VAL A 48 2.38 18.55 -0.17
CA VAL A 48 1.13 17.88 -0.51
C VAL A 48 1.43 16.78 -1.53
N CYS A 49 1.06 15.54 -1.21
CA CYS A 49 1.10 14.41 -2.13
C CYS A 49 -0.30 14.20 -2.72
N SER A 50 -0.38 13.79 -4.00
CA SER A 50 -1.66 13.30 -4.52
C SER A 50 -1.90 11.85 -4.16
N GLY A 51 -3.17 11.44 -4.18
CA GLY A 51 -3.55 10.04 -4.21
C GLY A 51 -3.33 9.42 -5.61
N PRO A 52 -3.63 8.11 -5.74
CA PRO A 52 -3.42 7.39 -6.99
C PRO A 52 -4.24 8.00 -8.13
N ASP A 53 -3.64 8.02 -9.32
CA ASP A 53 -4.34 8.32 -10.56
C ASP A 53 -5.00 7.07 -11.15
N ALA A 54 -5.67 7.23 -12.29
CA ALA A 54 -6.36 6.15 -13.00
C ALA A 54 -5.45 5.32 -13.92
N GLY A 55 -4.18 5.68 -14.03
CA GLY A 55 -3.14 4.96 -14.74
C GLY A 55 -2.79 3.63 -14.08
N LEU A 56 -2.10 2.78 -14.83
CA LEU A 56 -1.66 1.47 -14.39
C LEU A 56 -0.22 1.48 -13.86
N ASP A 57 0.48 2.60 -14.05
CA ASP A 57 1.87 2.82 -13.68
C ASP A 57 1.98 3.74 -12.46
N PHE A 58 3.22 4.10 -12.11
CA PHE A 58 3.53 5.00 -11.00
C PHE A 58 4.14 6.32 -11.49
N ASP A 59 4.10 6.60 -12.79
CA ASP A 59 4.83 7.72 -13.39
C ASP A 59 4.40 9.03 -12.75
N ARG A 60 3.09 9.19 -12.50
CA ARG A 60 2.56 10.40 -11.87
C ARG A 60 3.04 10.61 -10.45
N ALA A 61 3.01 9.57 -9.61
CA ALA A 61 3.48 9.64 -8.23
C ALA A 61 4.95 10.07 -8.17
N VAL A 62 5.72 9.64 -9.17
CA VAL A 62 7.13 9.96 -9.31
C VAL A 62 7.34 11.38 -9.87
N GLU A 63 6.58 11.80 -10.88
CA GLU A 63 6.61 13.16 -11.45
C GLU A 63 6.25 14.25 -10.43
N GLN A 64 5.38 13.95 -9.47
CA GLN A 64 5.00 14.93 -8.43
C GLN A 64 6.18 15.38 -7.58
N VAL A 65 7.07 14.44 -7.26
CA VAL A 65 8.32 14.74 -6.57
C VAL A 65 9.15 15.70 -7.42
N SER A 66 9.18 15.46 -8.73
CA SER A 66 9.94 16.29 -9.67
C SER A 66 9.44 17.73 -9.76
N ASN A 67 8.15 17.88 -10.05
CA ASN A 67 7.56 19.20 -10.24
C ASN A 67 7.52 20.03 -8.94
N SER A 68 7.54 19.39 -7.76
CA SER A 68 7.65 20.09 -6.47
C SER A 68 9.01 20.77 -6.26
N LEU A 69 10.05 20.37 -6.99
CA LEU A 69 11.41 20.89 -6.84
C LEU A 69 11.79 21.91 -7.92
N ASN A 70 11.28 21.74 -9.15
CA ASN A 70 11.44 22.72 -10.22
C ASN A 70 10.17 22.81 -11.09
N PRO A 71 9.32 23.84 -10.91
CA PRO A 71 8.07 23.98 -11.68
C PRO A 71 8.29 24.27 -13.17
N ASN A 72 9.53 24.52 -13.61
CA ASN A 72 9.89 24.75 -15.01
C ASN A 72 10.63 23.55 -15.64
N ALA A 73 10.71 22.40 -14.96
CA ALA A 73 11.32 21.21 -15.52
C ALA A 73 10.52 20.74 -16.76
N PRO A 74 11.19 20.45 -17.90
CA PRO A 74 10.50 20.00 -19.09
C PRO A 74 9.82 18.64 -18.85
N HIS A 75 8.62 18.48 -19.43
CA HIS A 75 7.85 17.23 -19.44
C HIS A 75 8.49 16.25 -20.45
N THR A 76 9.67 15.73 -20.13
CA THR A 76 10.27 14.61 -20.84
C THR A 76 9.91 13.31 -20.12
N PRO A 77 9.79 12.16 -20.82
CA PRO A 77 9.78 10.86 -20.16
C PRO A 77 11.11 10.75 -19.41
N HIS A 78 11.08 11.00 -18.11
CA HIS A 78 12.28 11.08 -17.30
C HIS A 78 12.79 9.67 -17.05
N ASP A 79 14.08 9.46 -17.30
CA ASP A 79 14.78 8.24 -16.88
C ASP A 79 14.58 8.04 -15.37
N LEU A 80 14.24 6.82 -14.95
CA LEU A 80 14.02 6.44 -13.54
C LEU A 80 15.18 6.89 -12.64
N SER A 81 16.39 6.93 -13.18
CA SER A 81 17.59 7.44 -12.49
C SER A 81 17.49 8.91 -12.07
N SER A 82 16.95 9.76 -12.95
CA SER A 82 16.77 11.20 -12.71
C SER A 82 15.69 11.45 -11.65
N LEU A 83 14.64 10.63 -11.66
CA LEU A 83 13.53 10.71 -10.72
C LEU A 83 13.90 10.23 -9.30
N GLN A 84 14.70 9.16 -9.20
CA GLN A 84 15.28 8.73 -7.93
C GLN A 84 16.14 9.83 -7.31
N GLN A 85 16.98 10.49 -8.13
CA GLN A 85 17.82 11.59 -7.68
C GLN A 85 17.01 12.76 -7.12
N GLU A 86 15.83 13.02 -7.69
CA GLU A 86 14.97 14.11 -7.26
C GLU A 86 14.25 13.83 -5.93
N THR A 87 13.82 12.58 -5.74
CA THR A 87 13.26 12.12 -4.46
C THR A 87 14.30 12.19 -3.34
N VAL A 88 15.54 11.78 -3.65
CA VAL A 88 16.70 11.93 -2.76
C VAL A 88 16.89 13.40 -2.37
N ASN A 89 16.73 14.35 -3.31
CA ASN A 89 16.90 15.78 -3.03
C ASN A 89 15.83 16.31 -2.05
N ILE A 90 14.56 15.89 -2.18
CA ILE A 90 13.52 16.24 -1.19
C ILE A 90 13.88 15.66 0.18
N PHE A 91 14.20 14.36 0.21
CA PHE A 91 14.58 13.69 1.46
C PHE A 91 15.74 14.40 2.15
N LYS A 92 16.79 14.79 1.43
CA LYS A 92 17.95 15.50 2.00
C LYS A 92 17.63 16.91 2.49
N LYS A 93 16.60 17.57 1.93
CA LYS A 93 16.09 18.85 2.47
C LYS A 93 15.36 18.65 3.80
N ILE A 94 14.63 17.56 3.95
CA ILE A 94 13.83 17.25 5.15
C ILE A 94 14.71 16.62 6.26
N CYS A 95 15.55 15.66 5.88
CA CYS A 95 16.43 14.87 6.73
C CYS A 95 17.90 15.10 6.31
N PRO A 96 18.51 16.23 6.68
CA PRO A 96 19.89 16.51 6.31
C PRO A 96 20.83 15.53 7.02
N GLY A 97 21.80 14.99 6.27
CA GLY A 97 22.81 14.06 6.81
C GLY A 97 22.43 12.58 6.81
N GLU A 98 21.15 12.24 6.67
CA GLU A 98 20.68 10.84 6.67
C GLU A 98 20.80 10.18 5.29
N GLU A 99 21.06 8.87 5.23
CA GLU A 99 21.04 8.10 3.97
C GLU A 99 19.61 7.90 3.46
N PHE A 100 19.40 7.95 2.14
CA PHE A 100 18.09 7.73 1.55
C PHE A 100 17.83 6.23 1.38
N LEU A 101 16.78 5.72 2.04
CA LEU A 101 16.39 4.30 2.03
C LEU A 101 17.55 3.34 2.38
N PRO A 102 18.16 3.44 3.57
CA PRO A 102 19.16 2.48 4.00
C PRO A 102 18.55 1.08 4.06
N ARG A 103 19.37 0.06 3.80
CA ARG A 103 18.94 -1.34 3.98
C ARG A 103 18.48 -1.53 5.43
N ALA A 104 17.32 -2.16 5.62
CA ALA A 104 16.89 -2.57 6.95
C ALA A 104 17.97 -3.47 7.58
N PRO A 105 18.28 -3.33 8.89
CA PRO A 105 19.22 -4.21 9.57
C PRO A 105 18.80 -5.67 9.38
N ASP A 106 19.77 -6.57 9.17
CA ASP A 106 19.45 -7.99 9.05
C ASP A 106 18.91 -8.50 10.40
N PRO A 107 17.81 -9.26 10.47
CA PRO A 107 17.32 -9.81 11.74
C PRO A 107 18.37 -10.62 12.50
N GLU A 108 19.34 -11.25 11.82
CA GLU A 108 20.44 -11.99 12.45
C GLU A 108 21.53 -11.07 13.06
N GLU A 109 21.58 -9.80 12.65
CA GLU A 109 22.48 -8.79 13.22
C GLU A 109 21.91 -8.13 14.49
N ILE A 110 20.63 -8.38 14.80
CA ILE A 110 19.97 -7.86 16.00
C ILE A 110 20.35 -8.75 17.19
N VAL A 111 21.30 -8.29 18.00
CA VAL A 111 21.64 -8.97 19.26
C VAL A 111 20.56 -8.66 20.29
N PHE A 112 19.78 -9.67 20.67
CA PHE A 112 18.93 -9.61 21.86
C PHE A 112 19.80 -9.87 23.08
N GLU A 113 19.79 -8.95 24.05
CA GLU A 113 20.31 -9.27 25.38
C GLU A 113 19.39 -10.34 25.99
N ASP A 114 19.93 -11.46 26.47
CA ASP A 114 19.18 -12.60 27.02
C ASP A 114 18.30 -12.26 28.25
N ASP A 115 18.33 -11.00 28.70
CA ASP A 115 17.57 -10.46 29.83
C ASP A 115 16.30 -9.68 29.39
N VAL A 116 15.77 -9.91 28.18
CA VAL A 116 14.42 -9.43 27.88
C VAL A 116 13.44 -10.24 28.74
N THR A 117 12.96 -9.66 29.84
CA THR A 117 11.86 -10.23 30.61
C THR A 117 10.67 -10.40 29.68
N HIS A 118 10.44 -11.65 29.24
CA HIS A 118 9.22 -12.01 28.52
C HIS A 118 8.04 -11.50 29.34
N GLY A 119 7.11 -10.81 28.68
CA GLY A 119 5.84 -10.42 29.29
C GLY A 119 5.14 -11.65 29.88
N PRO A 120 4.19 -11.46 30.82
CA PRO A 120 3.50 -12.56 31.48
C PRO A 120 2.94 -13.54 30.44
N GLU A 121 3.13 -14.84 30.70
CA GLU A 121 2.57 -15.90 29.84
C GLU A 121 1.07 -15.66 29.65
N PHE A 122 0.64 -15.68 28.39
CA PHE A 122 -0.77 -15.57 28.04
C PHE A 122 -1.46 -16.86 28.49
N GLN A 123 -2.20 -16.79 29.60
CA GLN A 123 -3.02 -17.90 30.10
C GLN A 123 -4.16 -18.15 29.11
N ARG A 124 -4.07 -19.26 28.38
CA ARG A 124 -5.21 -19.80 27.64
C ARG A 124 -6.09 -20.51 28.67
N GLU A 125 -7.27 -19.95 28.93
CA GLU A 125 -8.34 -20.64 29.65
C GLU A 125 -8.92 -21.72 28.72
N ASP A 126 -8.27 -22.88 28.66
CA ASP A 126 -8.84 -24.08 28.06
C ASP A 126 -9.55 -24.88 29.18
N GLU A 127 -10.81 -24.55 29.46
CA GLU A 127 -11.73 -25.43 30.21
C GLU A 127 -12.93 -25.81 29.34
N ASP A 128 -12.69 -26.74 28.41
CA ASP A 128 -13.74 -27.57 27.83
C ASP A 128 -14.08 -28.70 28.82
N ALA A 129 -15.23 -28.59 29.49
CA ALA A 129 -15.89 -29.69 30.17
C ALA A 129 -17.34 -29.81 29.69
N ASP A 130 -17.54 -30.25 28.45
CA ASP A 130 -18.82 -30.80 28.00
C ASP A 130 -18.69 -32.33 27.89
N GLY A 131 -19.11 -33.01 28.95
CA GLY A 131 -19.26 -34.45 28.97
C GLY A 131 -20.60 -34.85 28.35
N ASP A 132 -20.60 -35.08 27.03
CA ASP A 132 -21.70 -35.75 26.33
C ASP A 132 -21.76 -37.23 26.75
N ALA A 133 -22.66 -37.54 27.68
CA ALA A 133 -22.99 -38.90 28.06
C ALA A 133 -23.95 -39.51 27.02
N LYS A 134 -23.42 -40.44 26.22
CA LYS A 134 -24.24 -41.36 25.42
C LYS A 134 -24.81 -42.47 26.31
N GLU A 135 -26.14 -42.56 26.39
CA GLU A 135 -26.91 -43.81 26.32
C GLU A 135 -28.35 -43.53 25.85
#